data_AF-A0A7L9UAI7-F1
#
_entry.id   AF-A0A7L9UAI7-F1
#
_cell.length_a   1.000
_cell.length_b   1.000
_cell.length_c   1.000
_cell.angle_alpha   90.00
_cell.angle_beta   90.00
_cell.angle_gamma   90.00
#
_symmetry.space_group_name_H-M   'P 1'
#
loop_
_entity.id
_entity.type
_entity.pdbx_description
1 polymer ?
#
loop_
_entity_poly.entity_id
_entity_poly.type
_entity_poly.pdbx_seq_one_letter_code
_entity_poly.pdbx_strand_id
1 'polypeptide(L)'
;MCYCKDCQAFARFLKAENAVLDAAGGTEVEAAVPAALRFTEGLEHLACMSLSPKGIYRWYASCCNTPIGNTPRDPKMSYVGLVRTCLDAPDEGLDRALGRARFTANTGSATKPVQSTPVGAVLAVARIGMALAKARLGGGWRSNPFFDTAGAPIRAPRVLTREERAAVTP
;
A
#
# COMPACT_ATOMS: atom_id res chain seq x y z
N MET A 1 2.60 -10.30 -2.71
CA MET A 1 1.23 -10.50 -2.19
C MET A 1 1.21 -10.37 -0.66
N CYS A 2 0.33 -9.54 -0.10
CA CYS A 2 0.15 -9.39 1.35
C CYS A 2 -1.22 -9.91 1.78
N TYR A 3 -1.25 -10.82 2.75
CA TYR A 3 -2.48 -11.47 3.22
C TYR A 3 -2.96 -10.95 4.58
N CYS A 4 -2.39 -9.84 5.10
CA CYS A 4 -2.76 -9.36 6.42
C CYS A 4 -4.23 -8.91 6.49
N LYS A 5 -4.83 -9.03 7.68
CA LYS A 5 -6.20 -8.57 7.95
C LYS A 5 -6.44 -7.11 7.57
N ASP A 6 -5.43 -6.27 7.72
CA ASP A 6 -5.55 -4.84 7.41
C ASP A 6 -5.61 -4.56 5.89
N CYS A 7 -4.97 -5.36 5.04
CA CYS A 7 -5.13 -5.25 3.59
C CYS A 7 -6.54 -5.69 3.16
N GLN A 8 -7.02 -6.79 3.72
CA GLN A 8 -8.40 -7.25 3.49
C GLN A 8 -9.42 -6.21 3.97
N ALA A 9 -9.23 -5.66 5.17
CA ALA A 9 -10.09 -4.63 5.74
C ALA A 9 -10.13 -3.35 4.89
N PHE A 10 -9.01 -2.96 4.29
CA PHE A 10 -8.97 -1.82 3.39
C PHE A 10 -9.78 -2.07 2.11
N ALA A 11 -9.66 -3.25 1.51
CA ALA A 11 -10.47 -3.62 0.36
C ALA A 11 -11.97 -3.63 0.70
N ARG A 12 -12.35 -4.15 1.89
CA ARG A 12 -13.74 -4.12 2.38
C ARG A 12 -14.26 -2.71 2.65
N PHE A 13 -13.45 -1.85 3.26
CA PHE A 13 -13.80 -0.45 3.47
C PHE A 13 -14.15 0.26 2.15
N LEU A 14 -13.41 -0.06 1.08
CA LEU A 14 -13.62 0.50 -0.25
C LEU A 14 -14.71 -0.21 -1.07
N LYS A 15 -15.25 -1.34 -0.58
CA LYS A 15 -16.13 -2.24 -1.34
C LYS A 15 -15.51 -2.71 -2.66
N ALA A 16 -14.19 -2.92 -2.65
CA ALA A 16 -13.37 -3.25 -3.81
C ALA A 16 -12.76 -4.66 -3.71
N GLU A 17 -13.28 -5.53 -2.85
CA GLU A 17 -12.74 -6.86 -2.58
C GLU A 17 -12.57 -7.68 -3.86
N ASN A 18 -13.60 -7.72 -4.70
CA ASN A 18 -13.61 -8.49 -5.94
C ASN A 18 -12.58 -7.98 -6.97
N ALA A 19 -12.20 -6.71 -6.87
CA ALA A 19 -11.24 -6.10 -7.77
C ALA A 19 -9.80 -6.20 -7.26
N VAL A 20 -9.59 -6.41 -5.96
CA VAL A 20 -8.29 -6.18 -5.30
C VAL A 20 -7.75 -7.43 -4.61
N LEU A 21 -8.63 -8.27 -4.07
CA LEU A 21 -8.24 -9.46 -3.33
C LEU A 21 -8.16 -10.67 -4.26
N ASP A 22 -7.08 -11.43 -4.14
CA ASP A 22 -7.00 -12.75 -4.74
C ASP A 22 -7.95 -13.75 -4.03
N ALA A 23 -8.01 -14.98 -4.56
CA ALA A 23 -8.88 -16.03 -4.06
C ALA A 23 -8.59 -16.49 -2.60
N ALA A 24 -7.46 -16.07 -2.03
CA ALA A 24 -7.02 -16.34 -0.66
C ALA A 24 -6.99 -15.07 0.22
N GLY A 25 -7.52 -13.94 -0.26
CA GLY A 25 -7.59 -12.67 0.48
C GLY A 25 -6.31 -11.84 0.43
N GLY A 26 -5.45 -12.09 -0.55
CA GLY A 26 -4.19 -11.37 -0.76
C GLY A 26 -4.38 -10.10 -1.57
N THR A 27 -3.72 -9.02 -1.17
CA THR A 27 -3.57 -7.82 -2.01
C THR A 27 -2.17 -7.81 -2.62
N GLU A 28 -2.07 -7.60 -3.93
CA GLU A 28 -0.79 -7.40 -4.59
C GLU A 28 -0.30 -5.98 -4.36
N VAL A 29 0.90 -5.86 -3.78
CA VAL A 29 1.46 -4.60 -3.32
C VAL A 29 2.86 -4.44 -3.89
N GLU A 30 3.07 -3.35 -4.63
CA GLU A 30 4.35 -2.96 -5.17
C GLU A 30 5.05 -1.99 -4.22
N ALA A 31 6.18 -2.42 -3.66
CA ALA A 31 6.99 -1.58 -2.80
C ALA A 31 7.83 -0.61 -3.64
N ALA A 32 7.70 0.69 -3.37
CA ALA A 32 8.45 1.74 -4.05
C ALA A 32 8.89 2.85 -3.07
N VAL A 33 9.69 3.78 -3.59
CA VAL A 33 10.00 5.04 -2.90
C VAL A 33 9.02 6.13 -3.39
N PRO A 34 8.47 6.97 -2.50
CA PRO A 34 7.56 8.06 -2.90
C PRO A 34 8.16 9.03 -3.92
N ALA A 35 9.48 9.18 -3.95
CA ALA A 35 10.18 10.03 -4.92
C ALA A 35 10.08 9.55 -6.37
N ALA A 36 9.67 8.29 -6.60
CA ALA A 36 9.41 7.74 -7.93
C ALA A 36 7.97 8.04 -8.41
N LEU A 37 7.15 8.72 -7.61
CA LEU A 37 5.75 9.01 -7.89
C LEU A 37 5.50 10.51 -8.03
N ARG A 38 4.53 10.84 -8.87
CA ARG A 38 4.00 12.19 -9.02
C ARG A 38 2.53 12.09 -9.37
N PHE A 39 1.69 12.86 -8.67
CA PHE A 39 0.33 13.14 -9.13
C PHE A 39 0.40 14.20 -10.23
N THR A 40 -0.10 13.88 -11.42
CA THR A 40 -0.22 14.82 -12.53
C THR A 40 -1.60 15.46 -12.57
N GLU A 41 -2.63 14.71 -12.19
CA GLU A 41 -4.05 15.09 -12.25
C GLU A 41 -4.82 14.40 -11.11
N GLY A 42 -6.06 14.85 -10.84
CA GLY A 42 -6.99 14.17 -9.92
C GLY A 42 -6.63 14.24 -8.44
N LEU A 43 -5.72 15.14 -8.05
CA LEU A 43 -5.28 15.29 -6.66
C LEU A 43 -6.43 15.69 -5.72
N GLU A 44 -7.42 16.41 -6.23
CA GLU A 44 -8.67 16.76 -5.56
C GLU A 44 -9.51 15.53 -5.16
N HIS A 45 -9.38 14.42 -5.89
CA HIS A 45 -10.06 13.17 -5.58
C HIS A 45 -9.26 12.25 -4.65
N LEU A 46 -7.98 12.54 -4.40
CA LEU A 46 -7.18 11.78 -3.44
C LEU A 46 -7.77 11.90 -2.04
N ALA A 47 -7.99 10.76 -1.40
CA ALA A 47 -8.44 10.65 -0.02
C ALA A 47 -7.50 9.74 0.79
N CYS A 48 -7.55 9.91 2.11
CA CYS A 48 -6.73 9.18 3.06
C CYS A 48 -7.61 8.59 4.16
N MET A 49 -7.33 7.36 4.55
CA MET A 49 -7.93 6.73 5.72
C MET A 49 -6.89 5.97 6.54
N SER A 50 -7.22 5.67 7.78
CA SER A 50 -6.44 4.78 8.64
C SER A 50 -7.36 3.86 9.42
N LEU A 51 -7.03 2.57 9.49
CA LEU A 51 -7.81 1.58 10.23
C LEU A 51 -7.78 1.79 11.76
N SER A 52 -6.82 2.58 12.26
CA SER A 52 -6.75 2.94 13.68
C SER A 52 -5.95 4.25 13.88
N PRO A 53 -5.98 4.88 15.07
CA PRO A 53 -5.22 6.10 15.33
C PRO A 53 -3.71 5.99 15.11
N LYS A 54 -3.14 4.77 15.25
CA LYS A 54 -1.70 4.50 15.05
C LYS A 54 -1.41 3.71 13.77
N GLY A 55 -2.43 3.31 13.02
CA GLY A 55 -2.28 2.54 11.77
C GLY A 55 -1.62 3.35 10.65
N ILE A 56 -1.14 2.68 9.62
CA ILE A 56 -0.58 3.34 8.42
C ILE A 56 -1.63 4.18 7.68
N TYR A 57 -1.18 5.13 6.87
CA TYR A 57 -2.05 5.83 5.95
C TYR A 57 -2.35 4.97 4.73
N ARG A 58 -3.62 4.97 4.33
CA ARG A 58 -4.14 4.24 3.18
C ARG A 58 -4.82 5.23 2.25
N TRP A 59 -4.29 5.31 1.04
CA TRP A 59 -4.62 6.30 0.03
C TRP A 59 -5.51 5.67 -1.04
N TYR A 60 -6.55 6.38 -1.45
CA TYR A 60 -7.52 5.93 -2.44
C TYR A 60 -8.13 7.12 -3.19
N ALA A 61 -8.71 6.87 -4.36
CA ALA A 61 -9.50 7.85 -5.09
C ALA A 61 -10.94 7.84 -4.55
N SER A 62 -11.39 8.96 -3.98
CA SER A 62 -12.73 9.10 -3.39
C SER A 62 -13.88 9.08 -4.40
N CYS A 63 -13.62 9.41 -5.66
CA CYS A 63 -14.63 9.44 -6.72
C CYS A 63 -15.12 8.03 -7.13
N CYS A 64 -14.29 7.00 -6.95
CA CYS A 64 -14.58 5.63 -7.40
C CYS A 64 -14.15 4.54 -6.41
N ASN A 65 -13.62 4.92 -5.25
CA ASN A 65 -13.04 4.02 -4.25
C ASN A 65 -11.86 3.17 -4.75
N THR A 66 -11.18 3.56 -5.83
CA THR A 66 -9.98 2.85 -6.31
C THR A 66 -8.88 2.94 -5.25
N PRO A 67 -8.38 1.81 -4.71
CA PRO A 67 -7.24 1.83 -3.80
C PRO A 67 -5.98 2.24 -4.56
N ILE A 68 -5.19 3.16 -4.00
CA ILE A 68 -3.93 3.62 -4.61
C ILE A 68 -2.74 2.97 -3.90
N GLY A 69 -2.69 3.08 -2.58
CA GLY A 69 -1.55 2.57 -1.85
C GLY A 69 -1.54 2.89 -0.37
N ASN A 70 -0.39 2.70 0.27
CA ASN A 70 -0.21 2.99 1.69
C ASN A 70 1.17 3.56 1.98
N THR A 71 1.26 4.38 3.03
CA THR A 71 2.51 4.96 3.52
C THR A 71 2.59 4.86 5.04
N PRO A 72 3.79 4.71 5.63
CA PRO A 72 3.98 4.94 7.07
C PRO A 72 3.59 6.37 7.44
N ARG A 73 3.30 6.62 8.72
CA ARG A 73 2.97 7.98 9.19
C ARG A 73 4.16 8.92 9.17
N ASP A 74 5.36 8.39 9.37
CA ASP A 74 6.60 9.16 9.25
C ASP A 74 7.04 9.18 7.77
N PRO A 75 6.96 10.32 7.06
CA PRO A 75 7.38 10.41 5.66
C PRO A 75 8.86 10.08 5.47
N LYS A 76 9.69 10.20 6.51
CA LYS A 76 11.11 9.88 6.45
C LYS A 76 11.36 8.40 6.14
N MET A 77 10.42 7.51 6.47
CA MET A 77 10.52 6.08 6.13
C MET A 77 10.61 5.83 4.63
N SER A 78 10.24 6.81 3.79
CA SER A 78 10.43 6.78 2.33
C SER A 78 9.79 5.58 1.64
N TYR A 79 8.74 5.01 2.24
CA TYR A 79 8.06 3.82 1.72
C TYR A 79 6.67 4.17 1.22
N VAL A 80 6.33 3.64 0.06
CA VAL A 80 4.97 3.53 -0.43
C VAL A 80 4.74 2.11 -0.95
N GLY A 81 3.62 1.51 -0.55
CA GLY A 81 3.12 0.27 -1.13
C GLY A 81 1.96 0.59 -2.06
N LEU A 82 2.15 0.49 -3.37
CA LEU A 82 1.09 0.71 -4.37
C LEU A 82 0.25 -0.55 -4.53
N VAL A 83 -1.06 -0.41 -4.63
CA VAL A 83 -1.94 -1.54 -4.94
C VAL A 83 -1.85 -1.79 -6.44
N ARG A 84 -1.48 -3.00 -6.86
CA ARG A 84 -1.20 -3.33 -8.26
C ARG A 84 -2.32 -2.93 -9.22
N THR A 85 -3.57 -3.08 -8.79
CA THR A 85 -4.77 -2.81 -9.60
C THR A 85 -5.03 -1.33 -9.84
N CYS A 86 -4.26 -0.43 -9.23
CA CYS A 86 -4.28 1.00 -9.54
C CYS A 86 -3.32 1.39 -10.68
N LEU A 87 -2.50 0.45 -11.17
CA LEU A 87 -1.55 0.70 -12.24
C LEU A 87 -2.19 0.38 -13.58
N ASP A 88 -2.33 1.39 -14.44
CA ASP A 88 -2.96 1.27 -15.75
C ASP A 88 -1.97 0.72 -16.79
N ALA A 89 -1.67 -0.57 -16.69
CA ALA A 89 -0.98 -1.33 -17.73
C ALA A 89 -1.34 -2.82 -17.65
N PRO A 90 -1.24 -3.55 -18.78
CA PRO A 90 -1.44 -5.00 -18.77
C PRO A 90 -0.43 -5.71 -17.86
N ASP A 91 -0.82 -6.85 -17.30
CA ASP A 91 0.02 -7.63 -16.37
C ASP A 91 1.40 -7.94 -16.94
N GLU A 92 1.49 -8.33 -18.22
CA GLU A 92 2.77 -8.60 -18.88
C GLU A 92 3.69 -7.36 -18.94
N GLY A 93 3.11 -6.18 -19.14
CA GLY A 93 3.83 -4.92 -19.18
C GLY A 93 4.35 -4.52 -17.80
N LEU A 94 3.50 -4.66 -16.79
CA LEU A 94 3.85 -4.37 -15.41
C LEU A 94 4.86 -5.40 -14.86
N ASP A 95 4.76 -6.67 -15.23
CA ASP A 95 5.72 -7.73 -14.87
C ASP A 95 7.10 -7.47 -15.48
N ARG A 96 7.15 -6.95 -16.70
CA ARG A 96 8.41 -6.54 -17.35
C ARG A 96 9.03 -5.33 -16.66
N ALA A 97 8.21 -4.38 -16.21
CA ALA A 97 8.68 -3.13 -15.62
C ALA A 97 9.07 -3.27 -14.13
N LEU A 98 8.28 -3.99 -13.34
CA LEU A 98 8.42 -4.09 -11.88
C LEU A 98 8.98 -5.47 -11.44
N GLY A 99 8.86 -6.47 -12.30
CA GLY A 99 9.07 -7.87 -11.95
C GLY A 99 7.80 -8.50 -11.37
N ARG A 100 7.70 -9.83 -11.51
CA ARG A 100 6.61 -10.61 -10.91
C ARG A 100 6.64 -10.54 -9.38
N ALA A 101 5.50 -10.67 -8.72
CA ALA A 101 5.41 -10.74 -7.26
C ALA A 101 6.40 -11.77 -6.68
N ARG A 102 7.37 -11.27 -5.91
CA ARG A 102 8.55 -12.05 -5.48
C ARG A 102 8.34 -12.82 -4.18
N PHE A 103 7.29 -12.51 -3.43
CA PHE A 103 7.02 -13.13 -2.14
C PHE A 103 5.58 -12.94 -1.64
N THR A 104 5.21 -13.82 -0.72
CA THR A 104 4.01 -13.73 0.11
C THR A 104 4.36 -13.22 1.51
N ALA A 105 3.60 -12.26 2.01
CA ALA A 105 3.73 -11.70 3.35
C ALA A 105 2.47 -11.95 4.19
N ASN A 106 2.63 -12.09 5.51
CA ASN A 106 1.54 -12.17 6.47
C ASN A 106 0.50 -13.27 6.15
N THR A 107 0.96 -14.44 5.72
CA THR A 107 0.12 -15.56 5.23
C THR A 107 -0.81 -16.14 6.31
N GLY A 108 -0.56 -15.89 7.59
CA GLY A 108 -1.38 -16.39 8.70
C GLY A 108 -2.81 -15.83 8.75
N SER A 109 -3.16 -14.86 7.90
CA SER A 109 -4.53 -14.35 7.74
C SER A 109 -5.14 -14.65 6.37
N ALA A 110 -4.48 -15.48 5.55
CA ALA A 110 -5.05 -15.95 4.29
C ALA A 110 -6.29 -16.81 4.54
N THR A 111 -7.29 -16.70 3.67
CA THR A 111 -8.56 -17.45 3.81
C THR A 111 -8.43 -18.91 3.34
N LYS A 112 -7.34 -19.23 2.64
CA LYS A 112 -7.00 -20.55 2.13
C LYS A 112 -5.49 -20.76 2.25
N PRO A 113 -5.00 -22.02 2.22
CA PRO A 113 -3.57 -22.29 2.19
C PRO A 113 -2.88 -21.57 1.02
N VAL A 114 -1.78 -20.88 1.31
CA VAL A 114 -0.95 -20.19 0.33
C VAL A 114 0.51 -20.60 0.53
N GLN A 115 1.27 -20.67 -0.55
CA GLN A 115 2.68 -21.01 -0.47
C GLN A 115 3.46 -19.89 0.24
N SER A 116 4.09 -20.23 1.37
CA SER A 116 5.00 -19.32 2.04
C SER A 116 6.33 -19.25 1.29
N THR A 117 6.89 -18.05 1.16
CA THR A 117 8.16 -17.80 0.48
C THR A 117 9.17 -17.12 1.43
N PRO A 118 9.60 -17.76 2.52
CA PRO A 118 10.37 -17.08 3.58
C PRO A 118 11.70 -16.53 3.07
N VAL A 119 12.44 -17.28 2.26
CA VAL A 119 13.70 -16.82 1.66
C VAL A 119 13.47 -15.66 0.70
N GLY A 120 12.45 -15.76 -0.16
CA GLY A 120 12.05 -14.69 -1.07
C GLY A 120 11.64 -13.41 -0.34
N ALA A 121 10.93 -13.56 0.79
CA ALA A 121 10.52 -12.45 1.64
C ALA A 121 11.73 -11.75 2.26
N VAL A 122 12.70 -12.50 2.82
CA VAL A 122 13.93 -11.92 3.39
C VAL A 122 14.72 -11.15 2.33
N LEU A 123 14.92 -11.74 1.14
CA LEU A 123 15.63 -11.08 0.04
C LEU A 123 14.90 -9.84 -0.46
N ALA A 124 13.57 -9.87 -0.55
CA ALA A 124 12.77 -8.72 -0.95
C ALA A 124 12.84 -7.61 0.10
N VAL A 125 12.68 -7.93 1.39
CA VAL A 125 12.80 -6.97 2.50
C VAL A 125 14.19 -6.33 2.52
N ALA A 126 15.26 -7.11 2.32
CA ALA A 126 16.62 -6.56 2.26
C ALA A 126 16.80 -5.57 1.10
N ARG A 127 16.31 -5.91 -0.11
CA ARG A 127 16.36 -5.02 -1.28
C ARG A 127 15.55 -3.75 -1.08
N ILE A 128 14.32 -3.87 -0.57
CA ILE A 128 13.46 -2.73 -0.26
C ILE A 128 14.15 -1.86 0.80
N GLY A 129 14.61 -2.45 1.90
CA GLY A 129 15.29 -1.75 2.99
C GLY A 129 16.51 -0.95 2.53
N MET A 130 17.31 -1.50 1.62
CA MET A 130 18.45 -0.79 1.02
C MET A 130 18.00 0.44 0.21
N ALA A 131 16.94 0.31 -0.60
CA ALA A 131 16.40 1.44 -1.36
C ALA A 131 15.83 2.54 -0.44
N LEU A 132 15.09 2.15 0.61
CA LEU A 132 14.55 3.08 1.61
C LEU A 132 15.66 3.80 2.38
N ALA A 133 16.70 3.09 2.81
CA ALA A 133 17.86 3.67 3.49
C ALA A 133 18.58 4.69 2.60
N LYS A 134 18.78 4.36 1.32
CA LYS A 134 19.37 5.29 0.34
C LYS A 134 18.50 6.55 0.19
N ALA A 135 17.18 6.40 0.07
CA ALA A 135 16.26 7.54 -0.03
C ALA A 135 16.23 8.40 1.25
N ARG A 136 16.33 7.76 2.42
CA ARG A 136 16.40 8.45 3.72
C ARG A 136 17.66 9.29 3.86
N LEU A 137 18.82 8.71 3.54
CA LEU A 137 20.14 9.34 3.67
C LEU A 137 20.36 10.41 2.60
N GLY A 138 19.93 10.15 1.36
CA GLY A 138 20.02 11.10 0.24
C GLY A 138 18.97 12.22 0.28
N GLY A 139 18.08 12.24 1.27
CA GLY A 139 17.06 13.27 1.41
C GLY A 139 15.84 13.13 0.48
N GLY A 140 15.81 12.09 -0.36
CA GLY A 140 14.69 11.79 -1.27
C GLY A 140 13.35 11.58 -0.59
N TRP A 141 13.35 11.31 0.72
CA TRP A 141 12.14 11.27 1.56
C TRP A 141 11.34 12.59 1.54
N ARG A 142 11.98 13.72 1.24
CA ARG A 142 11.31 15.04 1.09
C ARG A 142 10.49 15.12 -0.20
N SER A 143 10.88 14.37 -1.23
CA SER A 143 10.12 14.23 -2.47
C SER A 143 9.06 13.16 -2.25
N ASN A 144 8.01 13.49 -1.49
CA ASN A 144 6.93 12.58 -1.17
C ASN A 144 5.58 13.23 -1.49
N PRO A 145 4.87 12.78 -2.54
CA PRO A 145 3.65 13.44 -3.00
C PRO A 145 2.45 13.27 -2.06
N PHE A 146 2.59 12.49 -0.97
CA PHE A 146 1.55 12.24 0.01
C PHE A 146 1.63 13.14 1.26
N PHE A 147 2.69 13.91 1.41
CA PHE A 147 2.94 14.74 2.59
C PHE A 147 3.31 16.16 2.18
N ASP A 148 2.93 17.13 3.01
CA ASP A 148 3.36 18.51 2.87
C ASP A 148 4.80 18.71 3.39
N THR A 149 5.30 19.94 3.27
CA THR A 149 6.64 20.31 3.71
C THR A 149 6.82 20.25 5.24
N ALA A 150 5.74 20.30 6.01
CA ALA A 150 5.74 20.12 7.46
C ALA A 150 5.72 18.63 7.87
N GLY A 151 5.48 17.72 6.93
CA GLY A 151 5.39 16.28 7.14
C GLY A 151 4.00 15.81 7.56
N ALA A 152 2.97 16.63 7.41
CA ALA A 152 1.58 16.22 7.58
C ALA A 152 1.05 15.59 6.28
N PRO A 153 0.11 14.63 6.34
CA PRO A 153 -0.49 14.09 5.12
C PRO A 153 -1.27 15.17 4.37
N ILE A 154 -1.15 15.24 3.04
CA ILE A 154 -1.83 16.26 2.22
C ILE A 154 -3.36 16.14 2.22
N ARG A 155 -3.90 15.05 2.78
CA ARG A 155 -5.32 14.83 3.03
C ARG A 155 -5.50 14.32 4.45
N ALA A 156 -6.41 14.94 5.18
CA ALA A 156 -6.73 14.54 6.55
C ALA A 156 -7.23 13.07 6.55
N PRO A 157 -6.62 12.18 7.33
CA PRO A 157 -7.01 10.77 7.35
C PRO A 157 -8.35 10.60 8.06
N ARG A 158 -9.32 9.93 7.42
CA ARG A 158 -10.46 9.35 8.15
C ARG A 158 -9.97 8.17 8.98
N VAL A 159 -9.92 8.35 10.30
CA VAL A 159 -9.57 7.26 11.21
C VAL A 159 -10.85 6.51 11.59
N LEU A 160 -10.88 5.20 11.37
CA LEU A 160 -12.04 4.39 11.74
C LEU A 160 -12.20 4.28 13.26
N THR A 161 -13.45 4.23 13.71
CA THR A 161 -13.76 3.80 15.08
C THR A 161 -13.46 2.30 15.26
N ARG A 162 -13.53 1.82 16.50
CA ARG A 162 -13.33 0.39 16.78
C ARG A 162 -14.42 -0.46 16.13
N GLU A 163 -15.65 0.02 16.16
CA GLU A 163 -16.84 -0.62 15.59
C GLU A 163 -16.75 -0.67 14.06
N GLU A 164 -16.41 0.46 13.42
CA GLU A 164 -16.19 0.52 11.98
C GLU A 164 -15.05 -0.43 11.55
N ARG A 165 -13.93 -0.45 12.29
CA ARG A 165 -12.82 -1.37 12.00
C ARG A 165 -13.26 -2.83 12.14
N ALA A 166 -14.01 -3.17 13.18
CA ALA A 166 -14.50 -4.52 13.40
C ALA A 166 -15.40 -4.99 12.25
N ALA A 167 -16.25 -4.10 11.71
CA ALA A 167 -17.14 -4.41 10.60
C ALA A 167 -16.42 -4.77 9.28
N VAL A 168 -15.20 -4.25 9.06
CA VAL A 168 -14.43 -4.49 7.83
C VAL A 168 -13.33 -5.54 8.01
N THR A 169 -12.96 -5.88 9.25
CA THR A 169 -11.84 -6.81 9.52
C THR A 169 -12.31 -8.28 9.42
N PRO A 170 -11.56 -9.17 8.73
CA PRO A 170 -11.85 -10.60 8.67
C PRO A 170 -11.59 -11.35 9.98
#